data_AF-A0A183CWP7-F1
#
_entry.id   AF-A0A183CWP7-F1
#
_cell.length_a   1.000
_cell.length_b   1.000
_cell.length_c   1.000
_cell.angle_alpha   90.00
_cell.angle_beta   90.00
_cell.angle_gamma   90.00
#
_symmetry.space_group_name_H-M   'P 1'
#
loop_
_entity.id
_entity.type
_entity.pdbx_description
1 polymer ?
#
loop_
_entity_poly.entity_id
_entity_poly.type
_entity_poly.pdbx_seq_one_letter_code
_entity_poly.pdbx_strand_id
1 'polypeptide(L)'
;MARIKARQCPIKGARIPQLELLAGLIGVRVQNFVKNERNMNDAVSCVYSDSKCVLHWINSTKANNSKFVQNHPDEIRATEIISKYFPTKD
;
A
#
# COMPACT_ATOMS: atom_id res chain seq x y z
N MET A 1 24.89 -2.76 -8.17
CA MET A 1 24.19 -2.44 -6.92
C MET A 1 23.63 -3.73 -6.35
N ALA A 2 24.09 -4.20 -5.19
CA ALA A 2 23.67 -5.49 -4.64
C ALA A 2 22.21 -5.43 -4.17
N ARG A 3 21.34 -6.20 -4.82
CA ARG A 3 19.91 -6.32 -4.50
C ARG A 3 19.75 -7.07 -3.17
N ILE A 4 19.54 -6.33 -2.08
CA ILE A 4 19.11 -6.94 -0.82
C ILE A 4 17.63 -7.31 -0.99
N LYS A 5 17.37 -8.57 -1.37
CA LYS A 5 16.03 -9.14 -1.31
C LYS A 5 15.70 -9.35 0.16
N ALA A 6 15.05 -8.36 0.77
CA ALA A 6 14.54 -8.49 2.13
C ALA A 6 13.77 -9.82 2.22
N ARG A 7 14.18 -10.68 3.15
CA ARG A 7 13.48 -11.93 3.49
C ARG A 7 12.15 -11.52 4.14
N GLN A 8 11.19 -11.12 3.31
CA GLN A 8 9.80 -10.96 3.73
C GLN A 8 9.39 -12.33 4.28
N CYS A 9 9.26 -12.44 5.60
CA CYS A 9 8.90 -13.68 6.26
C CYS A 9 7.63 -14.24 5.59
N PRO A 10 7.62 -15.51 5.15
CA PRO A 10 6.42 -16.10 4.61
C PRO A 10 5.41 -16.20 5.74
N ILE A 11 4.50 -15.23 5.84
CA ILE A 11 3.27 -15.39 6.59
C ILE A 11 2.56 -16.56 5.89
N LYS A 12 2.43 -17.72 6.54
CA LYS A 12 1.98 -18.99 5.91
C LYS A 12 0.80 -18.73 4.96
N GLY A 13 1.02 -18.94 3.65
CA GLY A 13 -0.01 -18.83 2.61
C GLY A 13 -0.18 -17.45 1.95
N ALA A 14 0.54 -16.40 2.39
CA ALA A 14 0.49 -15.09 1.76
C ALA A 14 1.31 -15.05 0.47
N ARG A 15 0.70 -14.61 -0.63
CA ARG A 15 1.39 -14.36 -1.91
C ARG A 15 2.13 -13.03 -1.84
N ILE A 16 3.24 -12.89 -2.58
CA ILE A 16 4.03 -11.64 -2.65
C ILE A 16 3.15 -10.37 -2.77
N PRO A 17 2.14 -10.31 -3.67
CA PRO A 17 1.29 -9.12 -3.77
C PRO A 17 0.48 -8.79 -2.50
N GLN A 18 0.13 -9.78 -1.68
CA GLN A 18 -0.57 -9.57 -0.41
C GLN A 18 0.36 -8.97 0.64
N LEU A 19 1.64 -9.36 0.65
CA LEU A 19 2.64 -8.76 1.53
C LEU A 19 2.93 -7.31 1.13
N GLU A 20 3.05 -7.04 -0.17
CA GLU A 20 3.19 -5.67 -0.69
C GLU A 20 1.98 -4.79 -0.32
N LEU A 21 0.76 -5.34 -0.39
CA LEU A 21 -0.46 -4.63 0.01
C LEU A 21 -0.48 -4.33 1.52
N LEU A 22 -0.08 -5.28 2.36
CA LEU A 22 0.03 -5.10 3.80
C LEU A 22 1.09 -4.05 4.17
N ALA A 23 2.23 -4.06 3.48
CA ALA A 23 3.25 -3.02 3.65
C ALA A 23 2.69 -1.63 3.31
N GLY A 24 1.94 -1.52 2.21
CA GLY A 24 1.23 -0.29 1.84
C GLY A 24 0.26 0.17 2.93
N LEU A 25 -0.57 -0.74 3.46
CA LEU A 25 -1.52 -0.44 4.54
C LEU A 25 -0.82 0.07 5.81
N ILE A 26 0.27 -0.58 6.23
CA ILE A 26 1.06 -0.13 7.38
C ILE A 26 1.61 1.27 7.13
N GLY A 27 2.12 1.54 5.92
CA GLY A 27 2.60 2.87 5.53
C GLY A 27 1.53 3.95 5.66
N VAL A 28 0.31 3.68 5.19
CA VAL A 28 -0.84 4.60 5.32
C VAL A 28 -1.21 4.85 6.78
N ARG A 29 -1.25 3.82 7.61
CA ARG A 29 -1.56 3.96 9.04
C ARG A 29 -0.52 4.80 9.77
N VAL A 30 0.76 4.57 9.50
CA VAL A 30 1.86 5.37 10.07
C VAL A 30 1.75 6.82 9.60
N GLN A 31 1.45 7.05 8.33
CA GLN A 31 1.26 8.39 7.78
C GLN A 31 0.08 9.12 8.46
N ASN A 32 -1.05 8.44 8.66
CA ASN A 32 -2.20 9.00 9.37
C ASN A 32 -1.87 9.31 10.84
N PHE A 33 -1.12 8.44 11.50
CA PHE A 33 -0.64 8.70 12.85
C PHE A 33 0.23 9.97 12.90
N VAL A 34 1.22 10.09 12.02
CA VAL A 34 2.09 11.27 11.97
C VAL A 34 1.32 12.56 11.63
N LYS A 35 0.34 12.47 10.71
CA LYS A 35 -0.53 13.60 10.37
C LYS A 35 -1.35 14.08 11.58
N ASN A 36 -1.95 13.15 12.30
CA ASN A 36 -2.75 13.44 13.48
C ASN A 36 -1.89 14.07 14.60
N GLU A 37 -0.72 13.50 14.88
CA GLU A 37 0.22 14.03 15.88
C GLU A 37 0.72 15.44 15.55
N ARG A 38 0.77 15.80 14.26
CA ARG A 38 1.23 17.12 13.80
C ARG A 38 0.10 18.07 13.41
N ASN A 39 -1.16 17.69 13.63
CA ASN A 39 -2.36 18.44 13.26
C ASN A 39 -2.34 18.90 11.77
N MET A 40 -1.78 18.07 10.89
CA MET A 40 -1.66 18.32 9.45
C MET A 40 -2.77 17.59 8.68
N ASN A 41 -4.02 17.80 9.10
CA ASN A 41 -5.16 17.08 8.54
C ASN A 41 -5.38 17.40 7.06
N ASP A 42 -5.03 18.61 6.62
CA ASP A 42 -5.18 19.06 5.23
C ASP A 42 -3.97 18.73 4.33
N ALA A 43 -2.91 18.12 4.86
CA ALA A 43 -1.73 17.80 4.05
C ALA A 43 -2.04 16.70 3.04
N VAL A 44 -1.68 16.90 1.77
CA VAL A 44 -1.85 15.88 0.73
C VAL A 44 -0.94 14.68 1.02
N SER A 45 -1.50 13.48 1.09
CA SER A 45 -0.73 12.25 1.21
C SER A 45 -0.45 11.65 -0.18
N CYS A 46 0.81 11.37 -0.48
CA CYS A 46 1.20 10.61 -1.66
C CYS A 46 1.85 9.29 -1.24
N VAL A 47 1.46 8.18 -1.87
CA VAL A 47 2.11 6.86 -1.70
C VAL A 47 2.65 6.40 -3.05
N TYR A 48 3.91 5.99 -3.04
CA TYR A 48 4.60 5.46 -4.20
C TYR A 48 4.80 3.96 -4.03
N SER A 49 4.45 3.18 -5.05
CA SER A 49 4.71 1.75 -5.09
C SER A 49 5.18 1.36 -6.47
N ASP A 50 6.12 0.42 -6.53
CA ASP A 50 6.57 -0.25 -7.76
C ASP A 50 5.69 -1.47 -8.09
N SER A 51 4.80 -1.86 -7.18
CA SER A 51 3.88 -2.97 -7.38
C SER A 51 2.65 -2.54 -8.18
N LYS A 52 2.68 -2.83 -9.49
CA LYS A 52 1.53 -2.64 -10.40
C LYS A 52 0.27 -3.36 -9.91
N CYS A 53 0.41 -4.51 -9.23
CA CYS A 53 -0.72 -5.23 -8.65
C CYS A 53 -1.37 -4.45 -7.51
N VAL A 54 -0.58 -3.88 -6.60
CA VAL A 54 -1.09 -3.07 -5.47
C VAL A 54 -1.75 -1.79 -5.99
N LEU A 55 -1.11 -1.09 -6.94
CA LEU A 55 -1.71 0.08 -7.58
C LEU A 55 -3.02 -0.25 -8.29
N HIS A 56 -3.07 -1.39 -8.98
CA HIS A 56 -4.31 -1.84 -9.62
C HIS A 56 -5.40 -2.09 -8.57
N TRP A 57 -5.10 -2.71 -7.43
CA TRP A 57 -6.08 -2.94 -6.37
C TRP A 57 -6.54 -1.66 -5.68
N ILE A 58 -5.64 -0.69 -5.46
CA ILE A 58 -6.01 0.62 -4.92
C ILE A 58 -6.93 1.37 -5.89
N ASN A 59 -6.59 1.37 -7.19
CA ASN A 59 -7.33 2.13 -8.21
C ASN A 59 -8.58 1.42 -8.77
N SER A 60 -8.68 0.09 -8.64
CA SER A 60 -9.77 -0.70 -9.21
C SER A 60 -10.91 -0.89 -8.21
N THR A 61 -12.07 -0.31 -8.48
CA THR A 61 -13.31 -0.43 -7.70
C THR A 61 -14.07 -1.73 -7.91
N LYS A 62 -13.54 -2.67 -8.72
CA LYS A 62 -14.25 -3.93 -9.00
C LYS A 62 -14.18 -4.89 -7.80
N ALA A 63 -15.34 -5.14 -7.20
CA ALA A 63 -15.57 -6.02 -6.06
C ALA A 63 -15.37 -7.54 -6.35
N ASN A 64 -14.58 -7.93 -7.35
CA ASN A 64 -14.39 -9.35 -7.69
C ASN A 64 -13.09 -9.96 -7.15
N ASN A 65 -12.48 -9.32 -6.15
CA ASN A 65 -11.30 -9.85 -5.47
C ASN A 65 -11.70 -10.50 -4.14
N SER A 66 -10.88 -11.45 -3.67
CA SER A 66 -11.00 -12.03 -2.31
C SER A 66 -11.22 -10.95 -1.25
N LYS A 67 -11.99 -11.23 -0.19
CA LYS A 67 -12.25 -10.30 0.94
C LYS A 67 -10.98 -9.64 1.48
N PHE A 68 -9.85 -10.34 1.45
CA PHE A 68 -8.55 -9.79 1.82
C PHE A 68 -8.13 -8.59 0.97
N VAL A 69 -8.36 -8.67 -0.33
CA VAL A 69 -8.01 -7.63 -1.31
C VAL A 69 -9.12 -6.57 -1.42
N GLN A 70 -10.24 -6.72 -0.72
CA GLN A 70 -11.29 -5.69 -0.63
C GLN A 70 -11.10 -4.81 0.62
N ASN A 71 -10.97 -5.44 1.79
CA ASN A 71 -10.96 -4.69 3.06
C ASN A 71 -9.75 -3.75 3.21
N HIS A 72 -8.57 -4.12 2.68
CA HIS A 72 -7.35 -3.33 2.85
C HIS A 72 -7.26 -2.13 1.90
N PRO A 73 -7.60 -2.25 0.60
CA PRO A 73 -7.65 -1.09 -0.29
C PRO A 73 -8.74 -0.07 0.08
N ASP A 74 -9.87 -0.51 0.65
CA ASP A 74 -10.92 0.41 1.07
C ASP A 74 -10.46 1.31 2.23
N GLU A 75 -9.69 0.78 3.18
CA GLU A 75 -9.05 1.60 4.22
C GLU A 75 -8.03 2.60 3.63
N ILE A 76 -7.25 2.15 2.63
CA ILE A 76 -6.30 3.03 1.93
C ILE A 76 -7.03 4.14 1.17
N ARG A 77 -8.19 3.85 0.55
CA ARG A 77 -9.01 4.86 -0.17
C ARG A 77 -9.69 5.86 0.74
N ALA A 78 -10.09 5.43 1.95
CA ALA A 78 -10.66 6.32 2.96
C ALA A 78 -9.67 7.41 3.40
N THR A 79 -8.38 7.15 3.22
CA THR A 79 -7.33 8.15 3.37
C THR A 79 -7.08 8.75 1.98
N GLU A 80 -7.42 10.01 1.75
CA GLU A 80 -7.29 10.66 0.42
C GLU A 80 -5.82 10.68 -0.07
N ILE A 81 -5.38 9.57 -0.67
CA ILE A 81 -3.99 9.33 -1.05
C ILE A 81 -3.87 9.31 -2.56
N ILE A 82 -2.92 10.09 -3.05
CA ILE A 82 -2.49 10.02 -4.44
C ILE A 82 -1.53 8.84 -4.58
N SER A 83 -1.99 7.77 -5.24
CA SER A 83 -1.14 6.62 -5.57
C SER A 83 -0.40 6.86 -6.90
N LYS A 84 0.93 6.74 -6.90
CA LYS A 84 1.73 6.92 -8.12
C LYS A 84 2.69 5.75 -8.32
N TYR A 85 2.75 5.28 -9.57
CA TYR A 85 3.73 4.27 -9.97
C TYR A 85 5.12 4.87 -9.97
N PHE A 86 6.05 4.20 -9.30
CA PHE A 86 7.47 4.51 -9.38
C PHE A 86 8.21 3.30 -9.94
N PRO A 87 8.85 3.40 -11.11
CA PRO A 87 9.60 2.29 -11.67
C PRO A 87 10.88 2.08 -10.86
N THR A 88 11.02 0.91 -10.26
CA THR A 88 12.32 0.45 -9.77
C THR A 88 13.23 0.29 -10.99
N LYS A 89 14.29 1.09 -11.07
CA LYS A 89 15.38 0.83 -12.02
C LYS A 89 16.11 -0.40 -11.49
N ASP A 90 16.03 -1.51 -12.22
CA ASP A 90 16.85 -2.70 -11.96
C ASP A 90 18.35 -2.35 -11.99
#